data_AF-A0A954GV77-F1
#
_entry.id   AF-A0A954GV77-F1
#
_cell.length_a   1.000
_cell.length_b   1.000
_cell.length_c   1.000
_cell.angle_alpha   90.00
_cell.angle_beta   90.00
_cell.angle_gamma   90.00
#
_symmetry.space_group_name_H-M   'P 1'
#
loop_
_entity.id
_entity.type
_entity.pdbx_description
1 polymer ?
#
loop_
_entity_poly.entity_id
_entity_poly.type
_entity_poly.pdbx_seq_one_letter_code
_entity_poly.pdbx_strand_id
1 'polypeptide(L)'
;MTGLQMPKSEQRSLLLVILAVPVIGCAALLIQRYAGSAIETQIVALQDASAALNDQVIACNQTIARVHSADFSDLGRRGTLEQTAILIEALNSGGQVRTSDGYHVTIPPESDRDIRAAISSLEIAFKDFETSAEHCRDTAETHDFVRDSISLNSCFRETLDAYRSRIESQRQDFKSSQALSFWVLLTVMTVTGVLTSRYLLNRLVDANTAGTAPTLEIAQRILQFARELSSATAESISSIDEISKSSQVAASSLGTALNTAQESCQIVGSLGEYTDSVARLISEITSISEQTNLLALNATIESARAGDAGKGFSVVANEVKQLANVTHATADNVIKQVKGIQASSDATIRSTQNALELMRKSNDSQSDIANAVEQQREILRQLACQATALASEAESFAEGTRPVKIARNSDVQWSRSFGLS
;
A
#
# COMPACT_ATOMS: atom_id res chain seq x y z
N MET A 1 -48.80 -4.68 -48.05
CA MET A 1 -49.10 -3.56 -47.13
C MET A 1 -50.22 -4.00 -46.18
N THR A 2 -49.85 -4.57 -45.04
CA THR A 2 -50.69 -4.64 -43.83
C THR A 2 -49.68 -4.79 -42.69
N GLY A 3 -49.33 -3.66 -42.09
CA GLY A 3 -48.33 -3.59 -41.05
C GLY A 3 -48.86 -4.24 -39.77
N LEU A 4 -48.14 -5.23 -39.25
CA LEU A 4 -48.02 -5.38 -37.82
C LEU A 4 -46.97 -4.36 -37.35
N GLN A 5 -47.43 -3.13 -37.17
CA GLN A 5 -46.73 -2.18 -36.31
C GLN A 5 -46.81 -2.75 -34.90
N MET A 6 -45.66 -3.06 -34.30
CA MET A 6 -45.57 -3.09 -32.84
C MET A 6 -46.22 -1.80 -32.29
N PRO A 7 -46.97 -1.86 -31.19
CA PRO A 7 -47.44 -0.65 -30.53
C PRO A 7 -46.21 0.21 -30.22
N LYS A 8 -46.24 1.50 -30.59
CA LYS A 8 -45.10 2.44 -30.44
C LYS A 8 -44.52 2.47 -29.01
N SER A 9 -45.24 1.97 -28.02
CA SER A 9 -44.80 1.77 -26.63
C SER A 9 -43.70 0.71 -26.47
N GLU A 10 -43.73 -0.40 -27.22
CA GLU A 10 -42.74 -1.49 -27.11
C GLU A 10 -41.42 -1.16 -27.82
N GLN A 11 -41.50 -0.52 -29.00
CA GLN A 11 -40.30 0.02 -29.67
C GLN A 11 -39.61 1.11 -28.85
N ARG A 12 -40.40 1.97 -28.18
CA ARG A 12 -39.86 3.00 -27.29
C ARG A 12 -39.17 2.40 -26.07
N SER A 13 -39.70 1.33 -25.49
CA SER A 13 -39.11 0.68 -24.31
C SER A 13 -37.82 -0.07 -24.67
N LEU A 14 -37.73 -0.70 -25.84
CA LEU A 14 -36.53 -1.40 -26.29
C LEU A 14 -35.40 -0.43 -26.66
N LEU A 15 -35.72 0.70 -27.32
CA LEU A 15 -34.78 1.79 -27.57
C LEU A 15 -34.32 2.45 -26.26
N LEU A 16 -35.23 2.60 -25.28
CA LEU A 16 -34.90 3.06 -23.93
C LEU A 16 -33.93 2.12 -23.23
N VAL A 17 -34.10 0.80 -23.32
CA VAL A 17 -33.18 -0.17 -22.69
C VAL A 17 -31.80 -0.13 -23.36
N ILE A 18 -31.72 -0.10 -24.70
CA ILE A 18 -30.44 -0.04 -25.43
C ILE A 18 -29.67 1.27 -25.16
N LEU A 19 -30.37 2.40 -25.00
CA LEU A 19 -29.75 3.68 -24.66
C LEU A 19 -29.48 3.85 -23.16
N ALA A 20 -30.34 3.33 -22.28
CA ALA A 20 -30.21 3.49 -20.83
C ALA A 20 -29.10 2.62 -20.26
N VAL A 21 -28.87 1.42 -20.78
CA VAL A 21 -27.84 0.50 -20.28
C VAL A 21 -26.41 1.08 -20.33
N PRO A 22 -25.91 1.61 -21.45
CA PRO A 22 -24.58 2.24 -21.49
C PRO A 22 -24.53 3.53 -20.65
N VAL A 23 -25.64 4.26 -20.53
CA VAL A 23 -25.72 5.46 -19.66
C VAL A 23 -25.67 5.09 -18.18
N ILE A 24 -26.34 4.00 -17.77
CA ILE A 24 -26.30 3.45 -16.40
C ILE A 24 -24.91 2.87 -16.10
N GLY A 25 -24.27 2.18 -17.07
CA GLY A 25 -22.91 1.69 -16.94
C GLY A 25 -21.88 2.82 -16.81
N CYS A 26 -21.97 3.87 -17.63
CA CYS A 26 -21.14 5.07 -17.50
C CYS A 26 -21.40 5.83 -16.20
N ALA A 27 -22.66 5.96 -15.77
CA ALA A 27 -22.99 6.59 -14.49
C ALA A 27 -22.44 5.78 -13.31
N ALA A 28 -22.51 4.45 -13.35
CA ALA A 28 -21.92 3.57 -12.34
C ALA A 28 -20.40 3.71 -12.30
N LEU A 29 -19.72 3.71 -13.46
CA LEU A 29 -18.27 3.92 -13.54
C LEU A 29 -17.83 5.31 -13.09
N LEU A 30 -18.61 6.36 -13.38
CA LEU A 30 -18.36 7.72 -12.92
C LEU A 30 -18.56 7.84 -11.41
N ILE A 31 -19.65 7.30 -10.88
CA ILE A 31 -19.89 7.23 -9.43
C ILE A 31 -18.78 6.44 -8.75
N GLN A 32 -18.30 5.36 -9.37
CA GLN A 32 -17.21 4.54 -8.83
C GLN A 32 -15.85 5.26 -8.88
N ARG A 33 -15.55 5.98 -9.96
CA ARG A 33 -14.34 6.80 -10.08
C ARG A 33 -14.35 7.97 -9.10
N TYR A 34 -15.50 8.61 -8.92
CA TYR A 34 -15.66 9.69 -7.94
C TYR A 34 -15.60 9.17 -6.50
N ALA A 35 -16.27 8.05 -6.19
CA ALA A 35 -16.23 7.42 -4.88
C ALA A 35 -14.82 6.89 -4.55
N GLY A 36 -14.13 6.28 -5.51
CA GLY A 36 -12.76 5.81 -5.34
C GLY A 36 -11.77 6.94 -5.11
N SER A 37 -11.87 8.03 -5.88
CA SER A 37 -11.04 9.21 -5.67
C SER A 37 -11.29 9.86 -4.30
N ALA A 38 -12.55 9.91 -3.84
CA ALA A 38 -12.88 10.44 -2.51
C ALA A 38 -12.35 9.56 -1.37
N ILE A 39 -12.43 8.23 -1.51
CA ILE A 39 -11.92 7.26 -0.52
C ILE A 39 -10.38 7.25 -0.51
N GLU A 40 -9.71 7.30 -1.67
CA GLU A 40 -8.25 7.44 -1.73
C GLU A 40 -7.78 8.72 -1.04
N THR A 41 -8.50 9.83 -1.24
CA THR A 41 -8.19 11.10 -0.57
C THR A 41 -8.37 10.99 0.95
N GLN A 42 -9.41 10.30 1.42
CA GLN A 42 -9.58 10.01 2.85
C GLN A 42 -8.48 9.11 3.41
N ILE A 43 -8.10 8.06 2.68
CA ILE A 43 -7.03 7.13 3.10
C ILE A 43 -5.70 7.87 3.23
N VAL A 44 -5.34 8.73 2.27
CA VAL A 44 -4.11 9.54 2.33
C VAL A 44 -4.13 10.47 3.55
N ALA A 45 -5.26 11.14 3.80
CA ALA A 45 -5.39 12.02 4.97
C ALA A 45 -5.28 11.25 6.31
N LEU A 46 -5.85 10.05 6.39
CA LEU A 46 -5.72 9.17 7.56
C LEU A 46 -4.28 8.62 7.71
N GLN A 47 -3.58 8.35 6.61
CA GLN A 47 -2.17 7.95 6.62
C GLN A 47 -1.26 9.07 7.12
N ASP A 48 -1.52 10.30 6.70
CA ASP A 48 -0.75 11.46 7.16
C ASP A 48 -0.99 11.72 8.65
N ALA A 49 -2.22 11.59 9.15
CA ALA A 49 -2.53 11.65 10.58
C ALA A 49 -1.83 10.52 11.36
N SER A 50 -1.80 9.31 10.81
CA SER A 50 -1.05 8.18 11.40
C SER A 50 0.46 8.42 11.42
N ALA A 51 1.03 9.10 10.43
CA ALA A 51 2.47 9.43 10.42
C ALA A 51 2.79 10.44 11.52
N ALA A 52 2.00 11.50 11.66
CA ALA A 52 2.18 12.53 12.69
C ALA A 52 2.07 11.97 14.12
N LEU A 53 1.11 11.06 14.36
CA LEU A 53 0.98 10.36 15.64
C LEU A 53 2.20 9.46 15.94
N ASN A 54 2.75 8.79 14.91
CA ASN A 54 3.92 7.92 15.07
C ASN A 54 5.18 8.72 15.45
N ASP A 55 5.37 9.92 14.88
CA ASP A 55 6.46 10.82 15.26
C ASP A 55 6.37 11.23 16.74
N GLN A 56 5.17 11.48 17.25
CA GLN A 56 4.95 11.80 18.68
C GLN A 56 5.24 10.61 19.59
N VAL A 57 4.90 9.38 19.18
CA VAL A 57 5.30 8.16 19.92
C VAL A 57 6.82 8.06 20.03
N ILE A 58 7.55 8.34 18.94
CA ILE A 58 9.01 8.33 18.93
C ILE A 58 9.56 9.40 19.87
N ALA A 59 9.04 10.63 19.81
CA ALA A 59 9.43 11.72 20.68
C ALA A 59 9.19 11.39 22.17
N CYS A 60 8.02 10.82 22.50
CA CYS A 60 7.67 10.42 23.86
C CYS A 60 8.60 9.33 24.41
N ASN A 61 8.94 8.31 23.60
CA ASN A 61 9.91 7.28 23.96
C ASN A 61 11.32 7.85 24.23
N GLN A 62 11.75 8.85 23.45
CA GLN A 62 13.04 9.52 23.66
C GLN A 62 13.07 10.31 24.98
N THR A 63 11.97 10.99 25.33
CA THR A 63 11.84 11.70 26.61
C THR A 63 11.90 10.73 27.79
N ILE A 64 11.18 9.60 27.72
CA ILE A 64 11.24 8.54 28.73
C ILE A 64 12.68 8.02 28.91
N ALA A 65 13.40 7.76 27.82
CA ALA A 65 14.77 7.28 27.86
C ALA A 65 15.74 8.29 28.50
N ARG A 66 15.58 9.60 28.24
CA ARG A 66 16.41 10.67 28.81
C ARG A 66 16.22 10.85 30.32
N VAL A 67 14.96 10.77 30.79
CA VAL A 67 14.65 10.78 32.23
C VAL A 67 15.29 9.59 32.92
N HIS A 68 15.26 8.41 32.27
CA HIS A 68 15.89 7.21 32.80
C HIS A 68 17.42 7.30 32.88
N SER A 69 18.05 8.14 32.05
CA SER A 69 19.49 8.45 32.09
C SER A 69 19.86 9.65 32.96
N ALA A 70 18.91 10.21 33.73
CA ALA A 70 19.09 11.37 34.63
C ALA A 70 19.60 12.67 33.94
N ASP A 71 19.32 12.83 32.64
CA ASP A 71 19.65 14.06 31.90
C ASP A 71 18.41 14.95 31.80
N PHE A 72 18.35 15.96 32.67
CA PHE A 72 17.21 16.87 32.81
C PHE A 72 17.36 18.20 32.05
N SER A 73 18.47 18.37 31.32
CA SER A 73 18.86 19.66 30.73
C SER A 73 17.95 20.14 29.58
N ASP A 74 17.13 19.26 29.02
CA ASP A 74 16.33 19.50 27.81
C ASP A 74 14.88 18.97 27.93
N LEU A 75 14.40 18.70 29.15
CA LEU A 75 13.10 18.06 29.42
C LEU A 75 11.87 18.90 29.03
N GLY A 76 12.08 20.11 28.53
CA GLY A 76 11.01 21.05 28.23
C GLY A 76 11.46 22.05 27.18
N ARG A 77 11.69 21.62 25.95
CA ARG A 77 11.41 22.54 24.85
C ARG A 77 9.91 22.74 24.84
N ARG A 78 9.44 23.94 25.22
CA ARG A 78 8.05 24.39 25.01
C ARG A 78 7.50 23.95 23.65
N GLY A 79 8.36 23.92 22.62
CA GLY A 79 8.00 23.48 21.28
C GLY A 79 7.51 22.03 21.12
N THR A 80 7.95 21.04 21.91
CA THR A 80 7.43 19.66 21.76
C THR A 80 6.03 19.54 22.37
N LEU A 81 5.82 20.02 23.60
CA LEU A 81 4.51 20.09 24.24
C LEU A 81 3.51 20.92 23.43
N GLU A 82 3.95 22.06 22.91
CA GLU A 82 3.15 22.94 22.04
C GLU A 82 2.78 22.25 20.72
N GLN A 83 3.71 21.49 20.11
CA GLN A 83 3.40 20.68 18.93
C GLN A 83 2.44 19.53 19.22
N THR A 84 2.57 18.86 20.38
CA THR A 84 1.66 17.79 20.79
C THR A 84 0.25 18.33 21.05
N ALA A 85 0.13 19.50 21.69
CA ALA A 85 -1.15 20.18 21.91
C ALA A 85 -1.82 20.57 20.58
N ILE A 86 -1.06 21.15 19.65
CA ILE A 86 -1.53 21.50 18.29
C ILE A 86 -2.02 20.25 17.53
N LEU A 87 -1.31 19.12 17.66
CA LEU A 87 -1.72 17.86 17.04
C LEU A 87 -3.03 17.34 17.63
N ILE A 88 -3.19 17.33 18.96
CA ILE A 88 -4.41 16.86 19.63
C ILE A 88 -5.60 17.75 19.25
N GLU A 89 -5.42 19.07 19.22
CA GLU A 89 -6.46 20.01 18.77
C GLU A 89 -6.86 19.76 17.31
N ALA A 90 -5.88 19.57 16.42
CA ALA A 90 -6.14 19.26 15.02
C ALA A 90 -6.79 17.88 14.80
N LEU A 91 -6.52 16.89 15.65
CA LEU A 91 -7.23 15.60 15.65
C LEU A 91 -8.70 15.76 16.06
N ASN A 92 -9.00 16.69 16.97
CA ASN A 92 -10.33 16.86 17.55
C ASN A 92 -11.26 17.73 16.67
N SER A 93 -10.75 18.86 16.15
CA SER A 93 -11.54 19.80 15.35
C SER A 93 -11.31 19.68 13.83
N GLY A 94 -10.32 18.90 13.41
CA GLY A 94 -9.74 19.00 12.06
C GLY A 94 -8.84 20.23 11.95
N GLY A 95 -7.81 20.17 11.10
CA GLY A 95 -6.84 21.26 10.96
C GLY A 95 -5.58 20.88 10.20
N GLN A 96 -4.62 21.80 10.12
CA GLN A 96 -3.30 21.54 9.56
C GLN A 96 -2.23 21.43 10.64
N VAL A 97 -1.48 20.34 10.63
CA VAL A 97 -0.37 20.08 11.56
C VAL A 97 0.92 20.02 10.78
N ARG A 98 1.99 20.57 11.35
CA ARG A 98 3.32 20.54 10.74
C ARG A 98 4.10 19.35 11.27
N THR A 99 4.57 18.46 10.40
CA THR A 99 5.45 17.33 10.78
C THR A 99 6.88 17.79 11.03
N SER A 100 7.70 16.93 11.63
CA SER A 100 9.13 17.20 11.91
C SER A 100 9.92 17.55 10.65
N ASP A 101 9.49 17.06 9.49
CA ASP A 101 10.12 17.28 8.18
C ASP A 101 9.66 18.59 7.51
N GLY A 102 8.79 19.36 8.19
CA GLY A 102 8.32 20.68 7.74
C GLY A 102 7.11 20.65 6.81
N TYR A 103 6.49 19.49 6.59
CA TYR A 103 5.29 19.34 5.78
C TYR A 103 4.01 19.64 6.57
N HIS A 104 3.04 20.29 5.92
CA HIS A 104 1.71 20.50 6.50
C HIS A 104 0.80 19.33 6.13
N VAL A 105 0.43 18.55 7.15
CA VAL A 105 -0.54 17.47 7.10
C VAL A 105 -1.92 18.03 7.39
N THR A 106 -2.91 17.71 6.55
CA THR A 106 -4.31 18.12 6.78
C THR A 106 -5.08 16.98 7.41
N ILE A 107 -5.49 17.16 8.66
CA ILE A 107 -6.28 16.19 9.42
C ILE A 107 -7.76 16.49 9.20
N PRO A 108 -8.55 15.53 8.68
CA PRO A 108 -9.98 15.72 8.49
C PRO A 108 -10.72 15.63 9.83
N PRO A 109 -11.88 16.31 10.00
CA PRO A 109 -12.71 16.16 11.18
C PRO A 109 -13.29 14.74 11.24
N GLU A 110 -12.93 13.98 12.27
CA GLU A 110 -13.26 12.56 12.37
C GLU A 110 -14.66 12.33 12.96
N SER A 111 -15.52 11.62 12.23
CA SER A 111 -16.88 11.27 12.67
C SER A 111 -16.98 9.88 13.29
N ASP A 112 -15.90 9.11 13.23
CA ASP A 112 -15.84 7.76 13.79
C ASP A 112 -15.93 7.79 15.33
N ARG A 113 -16.69 6.86 15.91
CA ARG A 113 -16.93 6.81 17.36
C ARG A 113 -15.69 6.30 18.10
N ASP A 114 -15.00 5.33 17.52
CA ASP A 114 -13.89 4.64 18.19
C ASP A 114 -12.63 5.52 18.14
N ILE A 115 -12.42 6.22 17.01
CA ILE A 115 -11.33 7.21 16.90
C ILE A 115 -11.57 8.39 17.85
N ARG A 116 -12.81 8.91 17.95
CA ARG A 116 -13.12 9.98 18.91
C ARG A 116 -12.95 9.56 20.36
N ALA A 117 -13.30 8.32 20.69
CA ALA A 117 -13.05 7.78 22.03
C ALA A 117 -11.54 7.73 22.31
N ALA A 118 -10.73 7.25 21.37
CA ALA A 118 -9.28 7.21 21.51
C ALA A 118 -8.65 8.61 21.64
N ILE A 119 -9.07 9.58 20.81
CA ILE A 119 -8.62 10.98 20.91
C ILE A 119 -9.00 11.59 22.26
N SER A 120 -10.20 11.32 22.78
CA SER A 120 -10.62 11.84 24.09
C SER A 120 -9.77 11.28 25.24
N SER A 121 -9.41 9.98 25.18
CA SER A 121 -8.49 9.37 26.12
C SER A 121 -7.09 9.99 26.03
N LEU A 122 -6.65 10.30 24.80
CA LEU A 122 -5.35 10.91 24.54
C LEU A 122 -5.26 12.32 25.11
N GLU A 123 -6.32 13.11 24.97
CA GLU A 123 -6.41 14.47 25.51
C GLU A 123 -6.35 14.47 27.04
N ILE A 124 -7.04 13.52 27.69
CA ILE A 124 -6.98 13.35 29.16
C ILE A 124 -5.55 12.98 29.59
N ALA A 125 -4.94 11.99 28.95
CA ALA A 125 -3.59 11.55 29.27
C ALA A 125 -2.53 12.65 29.04
N PHE A 126 -2.72 13.49 28.02
CA PHE A 126 -1.84 14.62 27.74
C PHE A 126 -1.94 15.70 28.82
N LYS A 127 -3.15 15.99 29.30
CA LYS A 127 -3.38 16.97 30.36
C LYS A 127 -2.78 16.52 31.70
N ASP A 128 -2.88 15.24 32.01
CA ASP A 128 -2.25 14.64 33.18
C ASP A 128 -0.71 14.73 33.08
N PHE A 129 -0.16 14.41 31.90
CA PHE A 129 1.28 14.54 31.63
C PHE A 129 1.77 15.99 31.72
N GLU A 130 1.04 16.96 31.15
CA GLU A 130 1.38 18.38 31.22
C GLU A 130 1.42 18.88 32.67
N THR A 131 0.42 18.48 33.47
CA THR A 131 0.37 18.83 34.90
C THR A 131 1.58 18.26 35.66
N SER A 132 1.95 17.01 35.39
CA SER A 132 3.13 16.37 35.99
C SER A 132 4.45 16.98 35.50
N ALA A 133 4.51 17.42 34.23
CA ALA A 133 5.67 18.09 33.66
C ALA A 133 5.95 19.47 34.29
N GLU A 134 4.90 20.23 34.63
CA GLU A 134 5.04 21.54 35.28
C GLU A 134 5.53 21.46 36.73
N HIS A 135 5.21 20.35 37.41
CA HIS A 135 5.51 20.16 38.82
C HIS A 135 6.85 19.48 39.07
N CYS A 136 7.39 18.72 38.11
CA CYS A 136 8.62 17.94 38.27
C CYS A 136 9.85 18.83 38.53
N ARG A 137 10.20 19.03 39.81
CA ARG A 137 11.38 19.79 40.27
C ARG A 137 12.36 18.95 41.10
N ASP A 138 11.93 17.80 41.64
CA ASP A 138 12.75 16.94 42.51
C ASP A 138 12.64 15.43 42.18
N THR A 139 13.58 14.62 42.69
CA THR A 139 13.66 13.17 42.42
C THR A 139 12.43 12.35 42.85
N ALA A 140 11.64 12.80 43.83
CA ALA A 140 10.41 12.11 44.23
C ALA A 140 9.26 12.26 43.20
N GLU A 141 9.24 13.35 42.43
CA GLU A 141 8.21 13.65 41.42
C GLU A 141 8.50 13.00 40.06
N THR A 142 9.73 12.48 39.88
CA THR A 142 10.14 11.77 38.66
C THR A 142 9.34 10.48 38.42
N HIS A 143 8.85 9.83 39.48
CA HIS A 143 8.07 8.60 39.35
C HIS A 143 6.71 8.87 38.69
N ASP A 144 6.01 9.91 39.13
CA ASP A 144 4.71 10.29 38.58
C ASP A 144 4.86 10.83 37.15
N PHE A 145 5.92 11.62 36.89
CA PHE A 145 6.26 12.06 35.53
C PHE A 145 6.50 10.88 34.57
N VAL A 146 7.28 9.88 34.98
CA VAL A 146 7.54 8.68 34.15
C VAL A 146 6.27 7.87 33.95
N ARG A 147 5.45 7.70 34.99
CA ARG A 147 4.17 6.99 34.91
C ARG A 147 3.23 7.64 33.89
N ASP A 148 3.08 8.96 33.96
CA ASP A 148 2.18 9.69 33.09
C ASP A 148 2.73 9.78 31.65
N SER A 149 4.06 9.81 31.49
CA SER A 149 4.72 9.67 30.17
C SER A 149 4.41 8.32 29.50
N ILE A 150 4.46 7.23 30.26
CA ILE A 150 4.14 5.89 29.77
C ILE A 150 2.65 5.79 29.41
N SER A 151 1.78 6.37 30.25
CA SER A 151 0.34 6.45 29.99
C SER A 151 0.04 7.20 28.70
N LEU A 152 0.62 8.39 28.51
CA LEU A 152 0.50 9.19 27.29
C LEU A 152 0.95 8.42 26.04
N ASN A 153 2.09 7.72 26.11
CA ASN A 153 2.60 6.90 25.01
C ASN A 153 1.65 5.75 24.65
N SER A 154 1.07 5.09 25.66
CA SER A 154 0.09 4.02 25.44
C SER A 154 -1.15 4.53 24.72
N CYS A 155 -1.62 5.73 25.05
CA CYS A 155 -2.79 6.33 24.43
C CYS A 155 -2.52 6.82 23.00
N PHE A 156 -1.30 7.31 22.71
CA PHE A 156 -0.87 7.58 21.34
C PHE A 156 -0.90 6.32 20.48
N ARG A 157 -0.43 5.18 21.00
CA ARG A 157 -0.46 3.89 20.29
C ARG A 157 -1.89 3.39 20.06
N GLU A 158 -2.76 3.51 21.05
CA GLU A 158 -4.17 3.12 20.93
C GLU A 158 -4.90 3.97 19.87
N THR A 159 -4.62 5.28 19.83
CA THR A 159 -5.14 6.17 18.80
C THR A 159 -4.60 5.80 17.42
N LEU A 160 -3.30 5.51 17.29
CA LEU A 160 -2.70 5.01 16.05
C LEU A 160 -3.35 3.74 15.53
N ASP A 161 -3.59 2.78 16.42
CA ASP A 161 -4.17 1.50 16.06
C ASP A 161 -5.64 1.66 15.62
N ALA A 162 -6.40 2.58 16.23
CA ALA A 162 -7.73 2.94 15.78
C ALA A 162 -7.73 3.53 14.34
N TYR A 163 -6.81 4.45 14.04
CA TYR A 163 -6.62 4.99 12.69
C TYR A 163 -6.24 3.90 11.68
N ARG A 164 -5.29 3.03 12.02
CA ARG A 164 -4.87 1.92 11.15
C ARG A 164 -5.99 0.94 10.86
N SER A 165 -6.73 0.55 11.90
CA SER A 165 -7.89 -0.35 11.76
C SER A 165 -8.95 0.26 10.82
N ARG A 166 -9.20 1.57 10.95
CA ARG A 166 -10.15 2.27 10.09
C ARG A 166 -9.71 2.32 8.63
N ILE A 167 -8.42 2.58 8.38
CA ILE A 167 -7.83 2.54 7.03
C ILE A 167 -8.00 1.15 6.41
N GLU A 168 -7.70 0.10 7.16
CA GLU A 168 -7.81 -1.29 6.70
C GLU A 168 -9.27 -1.64 6.35
N SER A 169 -10.22 -1.24 7.21
CA SER A 169 -11.66 -1.42 6.98
C SER A 169 -12.14 -0.69 5.72
N GLN A 170 -11.80 0.59 5.54
CA GLN A 170 -12.18 1.32 4.33
C GLN A 170 -11.57 0.71 3.06
N ARG A 171 -10.33 0.21 3.14
CA ARG A 171 -9.67 -0.46 2.02
C ARG A 171 -10.37 -1.76 1.63
N GLN A 172 -10.84 -2.52 2.62
CA GLN A 172 -11.55 -3.77 2.40
C GLN A 172 -12.98 -3.54 1.86
N ASP A 173 -13.69 -2.53 2.37
CA ASP A 173 -14.98 -2.10 1.83
C ASP A 173 -14.86 -1.59 0.39
N PHE A 174 -13.77 -0.89 0.07
CA PHE A 174 -13.48 -0.45 -1.29
C PHE A 174 -13.20 -1.64 -2.23
N LYS A 175 -12.38 -2.61 -1.81
CA LYS A 175 -12.13 -3.84 -2.58
C LYS A 175 -13.42 -4.64 -2.83
N SER A 176 -14.28 -4.79 -1.82
CA SER A 176 -15.55 -5.52 -1.96
C SER A 176 -16.54 -4.78 -2.86
N SER A 177 -16.60 -3.44 -2.78
CA SER A 177 -17.38 -2.58 -3.67
C SER A 177 -16.91 -2.66 -5.13
N GLN A 178 -15.59 -2.71 -5.35
CA GLN A 178 -15.01 -2.85 -6.68
C GLN A 178 -15.32 -4.21 -7.32
N ALA A 179 -15.34 -5.28 -6.52
CA ALA A 179 -15.77 -6.60 -6.98
C ALA A 179 -17.27 -6.61 -7.34
N LEU A 180 -18.13 -5.98 -6.52
CA LEU A 180 -19.57 -5.89 -6.76
C LEU A 180 -19.90 -5.13 -8.05
N SER A 181 -19.21 -4.01 -8.32
CA SER A 181 -19.43 -3.25 -9.56
C SER A 181 -19.01 -4.03 -10.80
N PHE A 182 -17.94 -4.82 -10.71
CA PHE A 182 -17.49 -5.69 -11.79
C PHE A 182 -18.54 -6.76 -12.11
N TRP A 183 -19.11 -7.41 -11.08
CA TRP A 183 -20.21 -8.36 -11.26
C TRP A 183 -21.48 -7.69 -11.84
N VAL A 184 -21.80 -6.47 -11.42
CA VAL A 184 -22.92 -5.70 -12.00
C VAL A 184 -22.65 -5.39 -13.47
N LEU A 185 -21.44 -4.97 -13.85
CA LEU A 185 -21.09 -4.69 -15.24
C LEU A 185 -21.16 -5.97 -16.10
N LEU A 186 -20.64 -7.09 -15.58
CA LEU A 186 -20.67 -8.39 -16.25
C LEU A 186 -22.11 -8.90 -16.44
N THR A 187 -22.95 -8.79 -15.41
CA THR A 187 -24.36 -9.17 -15.50
C THR A 187 -25.13 -8.27 -16.47
N VAL A 188 -24.87 -6.96 -16.48
CA VAL A 188 -25.46 -6.03 -17.46
C VAL A 188 -25.00 -6.37 -18.87
N MET A 189 -23.72 -6.67 -19.09
CA MET A 189 -23.19 -7.04 -20.42
C MET A 189 -23.78 -8.36 -20.93
N THR A 190 -23.84 -9.38 -20.08
CA THR A 190 -24.40 -10.70 -20.43
C THR A 190 -25.91 -10.64 -20.65
N VAL A 191 -26.67 -9.96 -19.78
CA VAL A 191 -28.12 -9.77 -19.95
C VAL A 191 -28.42 -8.96 -21.20
N THR A 192 -27.68 -7.90 -21.47
CA THR A 192 -27.86 -7.10 -22.69
C THR A 192 -27.51 -7.90 -23.94
N GLY A 193 -26.42 -8.68 -23.92
CA GLY A 193 -26.04 -9.59 -25.01
C GLY A 193 -27.09 -10.67 -25.28
N VAL A 194 -27.68 -11.25 -24.24
CA VAL A 194 -28.77 -12.24 -24.38
C VAL A 194 -30.04 -11.59 -24.91
N LEU A 195 -30.40 -10.39 -24.44
CA LEU A 195 -31.58 -9.66 -24.91
C LEU A 195 -31.44 -9.17 -26.36
N THR A 196 -30.27 -8.68 -26.77
CA THR A 196 -30.00 -8.30 -28.16
C THR A 196 -29.99 -9.53 -29.07
N SER A 197 -29.38 -10.63 -28.64
CA SER A 197 -29.41 -11.91 -29.36
C SER A 197 -30.85 -12.44 -29.52
N ARG A 198 -31.66 -12.41 -28.46
CA ARG A 198 -33.08 -12.81 -28.50
C ARG A 198 -33.95 -11.88 -29.36
N TYR A 199 -33.68 -10.57 -29.36
CA TYR A 199 -34.34 -9.61 -30.22
C TYR A 199 -34.03 -9.86 -31.71
N LEU A 200 -32.75 -10.12 -32.02
CA LEU A 200 -32.33 -10.51 -33.36
C LEU A 200 -33.02 -11.82 -33.77
N LEU A 201 -33.09 -12.82 -32.88
CA LEU A 201 -33.78 -14.09 -33.14
C LEU A 201 -35.28 -13.90 -33.46
N ASN A 202 -36.00 -13.06 -32.70
CA ASN A 202 -37.42 -12.80 -32.97
C ASN A 202 -37.63 -12.03 -34.29
N ARG A 203 -36.76 -11.05 -34.60
CA ARG A 203 -36.74 -10.39 -35.90
C ARG A 203 -36.45 -11.36 -37.06
N LEU A 204 -35.61 -12.36 -36.83
CA LEU A 204 -35.29 -13.42 -37.79
C LEU A 204 -36.51 -14.32 -38.04
N VAL A 205 -37.28 -14.66 -37.00
CA VAL A 205 -38.54 -15.42 -37.11
C VAL A 205 -39.59 -14.64 -37.90
N ASP A 206 -39.75 -13.34 -37.61
CA ASP A 206 -40.69 -12.47 -38.32
C ASP A 206 -40.27 -12.27 -39.80
N ALA A 207 -38.97 -12.11 -40.06
CA ALA A 207 -38.42 -11.96 -41.41
C ALA A 207 -38.50 -13.25 -42.26
N ASN A 208 -38.55 -14.42 -41.63
CA ASN A 208 -38.70 -15.71 -42.30
C ASN A 208 -40.06 -15.83 -43.02
N THR A 209 -41.03 -14.98 -42.68
CA THR A 209 -42.33 -14.89 -43.38
C THR A 209 -42.32 -13.98 -44.62
N ALA A 210 -41.21 -13.25 -44.90
CA ALA A 210 -41.22 -12.13 -45.87
C ALA A 210 -40.22 -12.19 -47.06
N GLY A 211 -39.29 -13.17 -47.16
CA GLY A 211 -38.53 -13.43 -48.39
C GLY A 211 -37.12 -12.79 -48.54
N THR A 212 -36.10 -13.63 -48.36
CA THR A 212 -34.82 -13.81 -49.11
C THR A 212 -33.84 -12.68 -49.53
N ALA A 213 -33.88 -11.43 -49.05
CA ALA A 213 -32.80 -10.45 -49.34
C ALA A 213 -32.03 -9.87 -48.13
N PRO A 214 -32.65 -9.53 -46.98
CA PRO A 214 -31.95 -8.87 -45.86
C PRO A 214 -31.17 -9.82 -44.92
N THR A 215 -31.19 -11.13 -45.14
CA THR A 215 -30.61 -12.13 -44.22
C THR A 215 -29.11 -12.36 -44.37
N LEU A 216 -28.55 -12.21 -45.58
CA LEU A 216 -27.11 -12.43 -45.82
C LEU A 216 -26.25 -11.28 -45.27
N GLU A 217 -26.72 -10.04 -45.35
CA GLU A 217 -26.00 -8.87 -44.82
C GLU A 217 -25.86 -8.95 -43.29
N ILE A 218 -26.91 -9.43 -42.60
CA ILE A 218 -26.90 -9.61 -41.14
C ILE A 218 -25.89 -10.69 -40.74
N ALA A 219 -25.89 -11.83 -41.44
CA ALA A 219 -24.93 -12.90 -41.19
C ALA A 219 -23.48 -12.43 -41.38
N GLN A 220 -23.23 -11.66 -42.45
CA GLN A 220 -21.91 -11.06 -42.72
C GLN A 220 -21.46 -10.10 -41.62
N ARG A 221 -22.36 -9.27 -41.07
CA ARG A 221 -22.04 -8.37 -39.94
C ARG A 221 -21.71 -9.13 -38.66
N ILE A 222 -22.44 -10.22 -38.37
CA ILE A 222 -22.14 -11.07 -37.20
C ILE A 222 -20.79 -11.77 -37.37
N LEU A 223 -20.49 -12.27 -38.58
CA LEU A 223 -19.18 -12.86 -38.87
C LEU A 223 -18.04 -11.86 -38.74
N GLN A 224 -18.24 -10.63 -39.21
CA GLN A 224 -17.26 -9.56 -39.04
C GLN A 224 -17.03 -9.25 -37.56
N PHE A 225 -18.11 -9.08 -36.78
CA PHE A 225 -18.02 -8.84 -35.34
C PHE A 225 -17.34 -9.99 -34.59
N ALA A 226 -17.66 -11.24 -34.94
CA ALA A 226 -17.03 -12.42 -34.33
C ALA A 226 -15.53 -12.50 -34.64
N ARG A 227 -15.10 -12.12 -35.85
CA ARG A 227 -13.67 -12.03 -36.22
C ARG A 227 -12.95 -10.92 -35.47
N GLU A 228 -13.56 -9.73 -35.38
CA GLU A 228 -13.01 -8.61 -34.62
C GLU A 228 -12.88 -8.98 -33.13
N LEU A 229 -13.90 -9.61 -32.56
CA LEU A 229 -13.88 -10.11 -31.19
C LEU A 229 -12.80 -11.18 -30.97
N SER A 230 -12.67 -12.14 -31.89
CA SER A 230 -11.62 -13.17 -31.82
C SER A 230 -10.22 -12.57 -31.91
N SER A 231 -10.02 -11.57 -32.76
CA SER A 231 -8.76 -10.85 -32.88
C SER A 231 -8.42 -10.09 -31.61
N ALA A 232 -9.37 -9.31 -31.07
CA ALA A 232 -9.19 -8.57 -29.82
C ALA A 232 -8.93 -9.49 -28.63
N THR A 233 -9.57 -10.67 -28.60
CA THR A 233 -9.35 -11.68 -27.56
C THR A 233 -7.96 -12.30 -27.68
N ALA A 234 -7.49 -12.60 -28.89
CA ALA A 234 -6.14 -13.12 -29.12
C ALA A 234 -5.06 -12.11 -28.71
N GLU A 235 -5.25 -10.83 -29.04
CA GLU A 235 -4.35 -9.75 -28.61
C GLU A 235 -4.34 -9.61 -27.08
N SER A 236 -5.51 -9.66 -26.44
CA SER A 236 -5.63 -9.59 -24.98
C SER A 236 -4.96 -10.78 -24.30
N ILE A 237 -5.04 -12.00 -24.85
CA ILE A 237 -4.32 -13.18 -24.35
C ILE A 237 -2.80 -12.94 -24.40
N SER A 238 -2.30 -12.39 -25.50
CA SER A 238 -0.88 -12.04 -25.63
C SER A 238 -0.45 -11.02 -24.57
N SER A 239 -1.25 -9.98 -24.33
CA SER A 239 -0.96 -8.99 -23.29
C SER A 239 -0.98 -9.60 -21.89
N ILE A 240 -1.90 -10.52 -21.61
CA ILE A 240 -1.96 -11.23 -20.33
C ILE A 240 -0.74 -12.14 -20.13
N ASP A 241 -0.24 -12.79 -21.18
CA ASP A 241 1.00 -13.59 -21.11
C ASP A 241 2.21 -12.71 -20.80
N GLU A 242 2.28 -11.50 -21.38
CA GLU A 242 3.31 -10.52 -21.04
C GLU A 242 3.21 -10.03 -19.59
N ILE A 243 2.01 -9.73 -19.10
CA ILE A 243 1.77 -9.34 -17.70
C ILE A 243 2.17 -10.47 -16.76
N SER A 244 1.79 -11.72 -17.07
CA SER A 244 2.15 -12.91 -16.30
C SER A 244 3.67 -13.05 -16.19
N LYS A 245 4.38 -12.93 -17.32
CA LYS A 245 5.85 -12.98 -17.35
C LYS A 245 6.49 -11.83 -16.57
N SER A 246 5.96 -10.61 -16.72
CA SER A 246 6.44 -9.43 -16.00
C SER A 246 6.27 -9.58 -14.49
N SER A 247 5.11 -10.08 -14.05
CA SER A 247 4.81 -10.36 -12.64
C SER A 247 5.73 -11.45 -12.06
N GLN A 248 6.00 -12.52 -12.81
CA GLN A 248 6.94 -13.57 -12.42
C GLN A 248 8.37 -13.01 -12.22
N VAL A 249 8.82 -12.15 -13.13
CA VAL A 249 10.14 -11.49 -13.03
C VAL A 249 10.17 -10.56 -11.81
N ALA A 250 9.11 -9.78 -11.57
CA ALA A 250 8.99 -8.92 -10.41
C ALA A 250 9.05 -9.71 -9.10
N ALA A 251 8.31 -10.82 -9.00
CA ALA A 251 8.33 -11.70 -7.83
C ALA A 251 9.72 -12.30 -7.58
N SER A 252 10.39 -12.78 -8.63
CA SER A 252 11.76 -13.28 -8.52
C SER A 252 12.75 -12.20 -8.06
N SER A 253 12.62 -10.98 -8.59
CA SER A 253 13.47 -9.85 -8.22
C SER A 253 13.27 -9.44 -6.75
N LEU A 254 12.01 -9.42 -6.29
CA LEU A 254 11.67 -9.20 -4.88
C LEU A 254 12.24 -10.28 -3.97
N GLY A 255 12.19 -11.56 -4.38
CA GLY A 255 12.82 -12.66 -3.65
C GLY A 255 14.32 -12.46 -3.47
N THR A 256 15.03 -12.06 -4.53
CA THR A 256 16.46 -11.73 -4.44
C THR A 256 16.71 -10.53 -3.54
N ALA A 257 15.91 -9.46 -3.65
CA ALA A 257 16.03 -8.28 -2.81
C ALA A 257 15.82 -8.57 -1.32
N LEU A 258 14.85 -9.44 -0.98
CA LEU A 258 14.62 -9.91 0.38
C LEU A 258 15.85 -10.62 0.96
N ASN A 259 16.46 -11.52 0.19
CA ASN A 259 17.68 -12.22 0.61
C ASN A 259 18.84 -11.24 0.84
N THR A 260 19.08 -10.32 -0.09
CA THR A 260 20.15 -9.31 0.04
C THR A 260 19.94 -8.39 1.25
N ALA A 261 18.70 -7.99 1.52
CA ALA A 261 18.37 -7.18 2.69
C ALA A 261 18.60 -7.95 3.99
N GLN A 262 18.27 -9.25 4.02
CA GLN A 262 18.51 -10.11 5.18
C GLN A 262 20.01 -10.34 5.44
N GLU A 263 20.81 -10.55 4.38
CA GLU A 263 22.28 -10.59 4.48
C GLU A 263 22.85 -9.27 5.01
N SER A 264 22.32 -8.14 4.53
CA SER A 264 22.73 -6.81 5.00
C SER A 264 22.43 -6.62 6.49
N CYS A 265 21.26 -7.05 6.98
CA CYS A 265 20.94 -7.05 8.41
C CYS A 265 21.93 -7.90 9.21
N GLN A 266 22.34 -9.06 8.70
CA GLN A 266 23.30 -9.92 9.39
C GLN A 266 24.69 -9.26 9.48
N ILE A 267 25.17 -8.65 8.39
CA ILE A 267 26.46 -7.95 8.35
C ILE A 267 26.47 -6.76 9.32
N VAL A 268 25.41 -5.95 9.32
CA VAL A 268 25.29 -4.80 10.23
C VAL A 268 25.12 -5.26 11.68
N GLY A 269 24.42 -6.36 11.92
CA GLY A 269 24.34 -6.99 13.24
C GLY A 269 25.72 -7.40 13.77
N SER A 270 26.52 -8.10 12.95
CA SER A 270 27.90 -8.45 13.30
C SER A 270 28.77 -7.21 13.55
N LEU A 271 28.58 -6.13 12.78
CA LEU A 271 29.27 -4.86 13.03
C LEU A 271 28.92 -4.32 14.43
N GLY A 272 27.67 -4.41 14.87
CA GLY A 272 27.26 -4.07 16.23
C GLY A 272 28.07 -4.83 17.29
N GLU A 273 28.18 -6.15 17.15
CA GLU A 273 28.96 -7.01 18.07
C GLU A 273 30.45 -6.65 18.10
N TYR A 274 31.04 -6.37 16.94
CA TYR A 274 32.43 -5.90 16.85
C TYR A 274 32.60 -4.56 17.56
N THR A 275 31.66 -3.63 17.37
CA THR A 275 31.75 -2.30 17.96
C THR A 275 31.59 -2.35 19.49
N ASP A 276 30.77 -3.26 20.02
CA ASP A 276 30.68 -3.55 21.46
C ASP A 276 32.00 -4.08 22.02
N SER A 277 32.67 -4.97 21.28
CA SER A 277 33.98 -5.48 21.70
C SER A 277 35.03 -4.37 21.72
N VAL A 278 35.02 -3.47 20.74
CA VAL A 278 35.88 -2.28 20.72
C VAL A 278 35.58 -1.39 21.92
N ALA A 279 34.30 -1.12 22.23
CA ALA A 279 33.91 -0.31 23.38
C ALA A 279 34.48 -0.86 24.70
N ARG A 280 34.43 -2.18 24.90
CA ARG A 280 35.02 -2.85 26.08
C ARG A 280 36.54 -2.64 26.17
N LEU A 281 37.26 -2.81 25.06
CA LEU A 281 38.71 -2.61 25.01
C LEU A 281 39.08 -1.16 25.32
N ILE A 282 38.34 -0.17 24.80
CA ILE A 282 38.60 1.23 25.11
C ILE A 282 38.30 1.54 26.59
N SER A 283 37.26 0.95 27.17
CA SER A 283 36.99 1.09 28.61
C SER A 283 38.13 0.55 29.47
N GLU A 284 38.78 -0.54 29.06
CA GLU A 284 39.96 -1.07 29.73
C GLU A 284 41.16 -0.11 29.61
N ILE A 285 41.37 0.49 28.44
CA ILE A 285 42.40 1.52 28.21
C ILE A 285 42.16 2.74 29.12
N THR A 286 40.92 3.19 29.26
CA THR A 286 40.56 4.28 30.19
C THR A 286 40.95 3.93 31.62
N SER A 287 40.64 2.71 32.08
CA SER A 287 41.02 2.25 33.42
C SER A 287 42.54 2.17 33.61
N ILE A 288 43.28 1.68 32.60
CA ILE A 288 44.76 1.64 32.63
C ILE A 288 45.33 3.05 32.70
N SER A 289 44.77 3.99 31.94
CA SER A 289 45.17 5.41 31.96
C SER A 289 44.94 6.04 33.34
N GLU A 290 43.79 5.80 33.98
CA GLU A 290 43.51 6.29 35.34
C GLU A 290 44.48 5.72 36.37
N GLN A 291 44.78 4.41 36.30
CA GLN A 291 45.76 3.77 37.19
C GLN A 291 47.17 4.34 36.96
N THR A 292 47.55 4.57 35.71
CA THR A 292 48.84 5.17 35.34
C THR A 292 48.94 6.61 35.86
N ASN A 293 47.86 7.37 35.78
CA ASN A 293 47.78 8.72 36.34
C ASN A 293 47.93 8.72 37.87
N LEU A 294 47.29 7.77 38.57
CA LEU A 294 47.46 7.60 40.02
C LEU A 294 48.88 7.18 40.40
N LEU A 295 49.50 6.27 39.66
CA LEU A 295 50.89 5.87 39.85
C LEU A 295 51.85 7.06 39.65
N ALA A 296 51.64 7.85 38.60
CA ALA A 296 52.40 9.06 38.33
C ALA A 296 52.24 10.10 39.43
N LEU A 297 51.01 10.29 39.93
CA LEU A 297 50.72 11.19 41.05
C LEU A 297 51.47 10.76 42.33
N ASN A 298 51.44 9.47 42.66
CA ASN A 298 52.18 8.93 43.80
C ASN A 298 53.70 9.16 43.63
N ALA A 299 54.22 8.98 42.42
CA ALA A 299 55.63 9.28 42.11
C ALA A 299 55.96 10.77 42.24
N THR A 300 55.06 11.67 41.84
CA THR A 300 55.22 13.12 42.06
C THR A 300 55.29 13.46 43.55
N ILE A 301 54.43 12.85 44.37
CA ILE A 301 54.42 13.04 45.84
C ILE A 301 55.74 12.58 46.46
N GLU A 302 56.21 11.39 46.10
CA GLU A 302 57.44 10.84 46.67
C GLU A 302 58.69 11.60 46.17
N SER A 303 58.65 12.11 44.93
CA SER A 303 59.69 13.00 44.39
C SER A 303 59.78 14.31 45.17
N ALA A 304 58.64 14.89 45.55
CA ALA A 304 58.59 16.09 46.39
C ALA A 304 59.13 15.80 47.80
N ARG A 305 58.85 14.61 48.33
CA ARG A 305 59.33 14.16 49.64
C ARG A 305 60.84 13.95 49.69
N ALA A 306 61.44 13.50 48.59
CA ALA A 306 62.89 13.34 48.44
C ALA A 306 63.66 14.68 48.27
N GLY A 307 62.96 15.81 48.16
CA GLY A 307 63.58 17.14 48.04
C GLY A 307 64.45 17.29 46.80
N ASP A 308 65.69 17.79 46.97
CA ASP A 308 66.61 18.03 45.85
C ASP A 308 67.03 16.76 45.11
N ALA A 309 67.07 15.61 45.79
CA ALA A 309 67.39 14.32 45.18
C ALA A 309 66.29 13.80 44.24
N GLY A 310 65.04 14.27 44.41
CA GLY A 310 63.87 13.85 43.63
C GLY A 310 63.59 14.67 42.37
N LYS A 311 64.36 15.74 42.07
CA LYS A 311 64.07 16.66 40.96
C LYS A 311 63.98 15.97 39.59
N GLY A 312 64.87 15.04 39.28
CA GLY A 312 64.84 14.28 38.02
C GLY A 312 63.64 13.34 37.92
N PHE A 313 63.28 12.68 39.02
CA PHE A 313 62.09 11.82 39.09
C PHE A 313 60.79 12.61 38.98
N SER A 314 60.74 13.83 39.52
CA SER A 314 59.58 14.72 39.41
C SER A 314 59.24 15.08 37.96
N VAL A 315 60.26 15.32 37.12
CA VAL A 315 60.07 15.59 35.67
C VAL A 315 59.46 14.37 34.98
N VAL A 316 60.00 13.18 35.22
CA VAL A 316 59.47 11.93 34.64
C VAL A 316 58.03 11.67 35.10
N ALA A 317 57.75 11.84 36.39
CA ALA A 317 56.41 11.65 36.94
C ALA A 317 55.39 12.59 36.30
N ASN A 318 55.73 13.87 36.10
CA ASN A 318 54.86 14.82 35.41
C ASN A 318 54.62 14.45 33.94
N GLU A 319 55.66 14.00 33.22
CA GLU A 319 55.54 13.56 31.83
C GLU A 319 54.60 12.34 31.71
N VAL A 320 54.75 11.36 32.59
CA VAL A 320 53.85 10.18 32.65
C VAL A 320 52.43 10.59 33.00
N LYS A 321 52.25 11.54 33.94
CA LYS A 321 50.93 12.07 34.29
C LYS A 321 50.25 12.74 33.09
N GLN A 322 51.00 13.54 32.34
CA GLN A 322 50.50 14.22 31.15
C GLN A 322 50.15 13.22 30.04
N LEU A 323 51.00 12.21 29.82
CA LEU A 323 50.74 11.14 28.86
C LEU A 323 49.46 10.37 29.21
N ALA A 324 49.27 10.01 30.49
CA ALA A 324 48.07 9.35 30.97
C ALA A 324 46.81 10.19 30.69
N ASN A 325 46.82 11.49 31.02
CA ASN A 325 45.70 12.39 30.75
C ASN A 325 45.37 12.51 29.26
N VAL A 326 46.39 12.57 28.38
CA VAL A 326 46.18 12.57 26.92
C VAL A 326 45.55 11.26 26.49
N THR A 327 46.04 10.11 26.98
CA THR A 327 45.45 8.79 26.69
C THR A 327 43.98 8.73 27.11
N HIS A 328 43.62 9.24 28.29
CA HIS A 328 42.23 9.29 28.76
C HIS A 328 41.36 10.12 27.80
N ALA A 329 41.80 11.34 27.48
CA ALA A 329 41.06 12.22 26.58
C ALA A 329 40.90 11.62 25.17
N THR A 330 41.91 10.91 24.66
CA THR A 330 41.82 10.20 23.39
C THR A 330 40.84 9.02 23.49
N ALA A 331 40.90 8.22 24.55
CA ALA A 331 39.98 7.10 24.76
C ALA A 331 38.51 7.56 24.81
N ASP A 332 38.22 8.66 25.52
CA ASP A 332 36.88 9.25 25.58
C ASP A 332 36.36 9.67 24.20
N ASN A 333 37.23 10.25 23.37
CA ASN A 333 36.86 10.63 22.01
C ASN A 333 36.58 9.40 21.13
N VAL A 334 37.34 8.32 21.29
CA VAL A 334 37.08 7.05 20.59
C VAL A 334 35.76 6.43 21.04
N ILE A 335 35.44 6.44 22.34
CA ILE A 335 34.15 5.97 22.87
C ILE A 335 32.99 6.73 22.22
N LYS A 336 33.10 8.06 22.10
CA LYS A 336 32.07 8.88 21.42
C LYS A 336 31.87 8.47 19.96
N GLN A 337 32.95 8.20 19.23
CA GLN A 337 32.85 7.73 17.84
C GLN A 337 32.22 6.34 17.74
N VAL A 338 32.63 5.42 18.61
CA VAL A 338 32.07 4.06 18.71
C VAL A 338 30.56 4.11 18.97
N LYS A 339 30.10 4.95 19.90
CA LYS A 339 28.66 5.15 20.15
C LYS A 339 27.93 5.69 18.92
N GLY A 340 28.56 6.58 18.15
CA GLY A 340 28.02 7.06 16.88
C GLY A 340 27.86 5.94 15.84
N ILE A 341 28.84 5.04 15.74
CA ILE A 341 28.79 3.86 14.85
C ILE A 341 27.68 2.90 15.28
N GLN A 342 27.53 2.63 16.58
CA GLN A 342 26.44 1.79 17.12
C GLN A 342 25.07 2.39 16.77
N ALA A 343 24.85 3.68 17.05
CA ALA A 343 23.59 4.34 16.76
C ALA A 343 23.25 4.34 15.25
N SER A 344 24.25 4.53 14.40
CA SER A 344 24.09 4.45 12.94
C SER A 344 23.75 3.02 12.48
N SER A 345 24.37 2.01 13.10
CA SER A 345 24.09 0.59 12.81
C SER A 345 22.66 0.21 13.21
N ASP A 346 22.20 0.63 14.40
CA ASP A 346 20.83 0.41 14.85
C ASP A 346 19.79 1.10 13.95
N ALA A 347 20.07 2.35 13.55
CA ALA A 347 19.22 3.06 12.61
C ALA A 347 19.15 2.35 11.25
N THR A 348 20.28 1.82 10.78
CA THR A 348 20.36 1.04 9.54
C THR A 348 19.51 -0.23 9.65
N ILE A 349 19.64 -1.00 10.74
CA ILE A 349 18.84 -2.21 10.97
C ILE A 349 17.34 -1.90 10.94
N ARG A 350 16.89 -0.85 11.64
CA ARG A 350 15.47 -0.43 11.62
C ARG A 350 14.99 -0.05 10.23
N SER A 351 15.79 0.70 9.47
CA SER A 351 15.45 1.09 8.10
C SER A 351 15.33 -0.14 7.18
N THR A 352 16.27 -1.09 7.29
CA THR A 352 16.23 -2.34 6.53
C THR A 352 15.03 -3.21 6.91
N GLN A 353 14.65 -3.26 8.19
CA GLN A 353 13.43 -3.97 8.64
C GLN A 353 12.16 -3.39 8.02
N ASN A 354 12.04 -2.05 7.96
CA ASN A 354 10.92 -1.40 7.28
C ASN A 354 10.91 -1.73 5.78
N ALA A 355 12.08 -1.71 5.13
CA ALA A 355 12.21 -2.09 3.72
C ALA A 355 11.78 -3.55 3.48
N LEU A 356 12.16 -4.48 4.37
CA LEU A 356 11.74 -5.88 4.31
C LEU A 356 10.21 -6.03 4.41
N GLU A 357 9.55 -5.23 5.26
CA GLU A 357 8.09 -5.25 5.36
C GLU A 357 7.42 -4.77 4.06
N LEU A 358 7.90 -3.66 3.48
CA LEU A 358 7.40 -3.18 2.19
C LEU A 358 7.61 -4.22 1.08
N MET A 359 8.77 -4.87 1.03
CA MET A 359 9.06 -5.91 0.06
C MET A 359 8.13 -7.12 0.21
N ARG A 360 7.81 -7.54 1.44
CA ARG A 360 6.81 -8.60 1.69
C ARG A 360 5.44 -8.23 1.17
N LYS A 361 4.94 -7.02 1.49
CA LYS A 361 3.66 -6.52 0.96
C LYS A 361 3.64 -6.47 -0.58
N SER A 362 4.77 -6.10 -1.19
CA SER A 362 4.93 -6.10 -2.65
C SER A 362 4.88 -7.52 -3.22
N ASN A 363 5.52 -8.49 -2.55
CA ASN A 363 5.48 -9.89 -2.95
C ASN A 363 4.06 -10.49 -2.85
N ASP A 364 3.32 -10.16 -1.79
CA ASP A 364 1.91 -10.56 -1.64
C ASP A 364 1.06 -9.97 -2.78
N SER A 365 1.29 -8.70 -3.12
CA SER A 365 0.63 -8.04 -4.25
C SER A 365 0.95 -8.71 -5.59
N GLN A 366 2.17 -9.23 -5.78
CA GLN A 366 2.50 -10.02 -6.98
C GLN A 366 1.75 -11.35 -7.02
N SER A 367 1.57 -12.01 -5.87
CA SER A 367 0.75 -13.22 -5.79
C SER A 367 -0.72 -12.93 -6.15
N ASP A 368 -1.26 -11.80 -5.69
CA ASP A 368 -2.62 -11.36 -6.04
C ASP A 368 -2.75 -11.08 -7.55
N ILE A 369 -1.75 -10.42 -8.15
CA ILE A 369 -1.71 -10.18 -9.60
C ILE A 369 -1.66 -11.50 -10.37
N ALA A 370 -0.82 -12.46 -9.95
CA ALA A 370 -0.74 -13.77 -10.61
C ALA A 370 -2.09 -14.51 -10.59
N ASN A 371 -2.80 -14.47 -9.46
CA ASN A 371 -4.13 -15.06 -9.34
C ASN A 371 -5.15 -14.35 -10.25
N ALA A 372 -5.13 -13.01 -10.29
CA ALA A 372 -6.03 -12.24 -11.14
C ALA A 372 -5.77 -12.48 -12.64
N VAL A 373 -4.50 -12.59 -13.03
CA VAL A 373 -4.07 -12.94 -14.40
C VAL A 373 -4.62 -14.31 -14.82
N GLU A 374 -4.55 -15.31 -13.94
CA GLU A 374 -5.07 -16.64 -14.25
C GLU A 374 -6.60 -16.65 -14.41
N GLN A 375 -7.32 -15.90 -13.57
CA GLN A 375 -8.76 -15.70 -13.73
C GLN A 375 -9.11 -15.01 -15.04
N GLN A 376 -8.36 -13.97 -15.42
CA GLN A 376 -8.57 -13.28 -16.70
C GLN A 376 -8.27 -14.19 -17.90
N ARG A 377 -7.26 -15.06 -17.83
CA ARG A 377 -6.98 -16.06 -18.89
C ARG A 377 -8.18 -16.96 -19.14
N GLU A 378 -8.80 -17.49 -18.10
CA GLU A 378 -9.97 -18.37 -18.25
C GLU A 378 -11.16 -17.62 -18.88
N ILE A 379 -11.41 -16.38 -18.46
CA ILE A 379 -12.46 -15.54 -19.04
C ILE A 379 -12.20 -15.28 -20.53
N LEU A 380 -10.97 -14.91 -20.91
CA LEU A 380 -10.63 -14.69 -22.32
C LEU A 380 -10.74 -15.98 -23.14
N ARG A 381 -10.39 -17.13 -22.57
CA ARG A 381 -10.56 -18.42 -23.23
C ARG A 381 -12.03 -18.72 -23.50
N GLN A 382 -12.92 -18.42 -22.55
CA GLN A 382 -14.36 -18.54 -22.74
C GLN A 382 -14.88 -17.57 -23.81
N LEU A 383 -14.42 -16.31 -23.80
CA LEU A 383 -14.76 -15.32 -24.83
C LEU A 383 -14.31 -15.74 -26.23
N ALA A 384 -13.10 -16.30 -26.36
CA ALA A 384 -12.61 -16.84 -27.63
C ALA A 384 -13.51 -17.98 -28.13
N CYS A 385 -13.93 -18.87 -27.23
CA CYS A 385 -14.83 -19.97 -27.55
C CYS A 385 -16.24 -19.48 -27.94
N GLN A 386 -16.74 -18.42 -27.29
CA GLN A 386 -18.00 -17.78 -27.66
C GLN A 386 -17.92 -17.08 -29.02
N ALA A 387 -16.79 -16.43 -29.33
CA ALA A 387 -16.57 -15.79 -30.62
C ALA A 387 -16.55 -16.82 -31.77
N THR A 388 -15.90 -17.97 -31.58
CA THR A 388 -15.90 -19.05 -32.58
C THR A 388 -17.27 -19.71 -32.73
N ALA A 389 -18.00 -19.91 -31.63
CA ALA A 389 -19.37 -20.42 -31.68
C ALA A 389 -20.30 -19.45 -32.44
N LEU A 390 -20.20 -18.14 -32.15
CA LEU A 390 -20.96 -17.10 -32.82
C LEU A 390 -20.66 -17.05 -34.33
N ALA A 391 -19.38 -17.20 -34.71
CA ALA A 391 -18.99 -17.28 -36.11
C ALA A 391 -19.58 -18.51 -36.81
N SER A 392 -19.51 -19.69 -36.18
CA SER A 392 -20.07 -20.94 -36.74
C SER A 392 -21.59 -20.86 -36.91
N GLU A 393 -22.29 -20.29 -35.93
CA GLU A 393 -23.74 -20.09 -36.00
C GLU A 393 -24.14 -19.14 -37.13
N ALA A 394 -23.38 -18.05 -37.30
CA ALA A 394 -23.59 -17.11 -38.39
C ALA A 394 -23.28 -17.70 -39.78
N GLU A 395 -22.29 -18.58 -39.90
CA GLU A 395 -21.99 -19.34 -41.12
C GLU A 395 -23.10 -20.32 -41.48
N SER A 396 -23.57 -21.11 -40.51
CA SER A 396 -24.70 -22.04 -40.70
C SER A 396 -25.97 -21.28 -41.13
N PHE A 397 -26.22 -20.13 -40.52
CA PHE A 397 -27.33 -19.26 -40.87
C PHE A 397 -27.20 -18.70 -42.30
N ALA A 398 -25.98 -18.32 -42.72
CA ALA A 398 -25.70 -17.85 -44.09
C ALA A 398 -25.87 -18.97 -45.13
N GLU A 399 -25.56 -20.22 -44.79
CA GLU A 399 -25.75 -21.37 -45.68
C GLU A 399 -27.21 -21.81 -45.79
N GLY A 400 -27.95 -21.83 -44.68
CA GLY A 400 -29.38 -22.17 -44.66
C GLY A 400 -30.25 -21.16 -45.43
N THR A 401 -29.75 -19.95 -45.67
CA THR A 401 -30.43 -18.88 -46.41
C THR A 401 -30.03 -18.81 -47.89
N ARG A 402 -29.10 -19.64 -48.37
CA ARG A 402 -28.80 -19.77 -49.82
C ARG A 402 -30.02 -20.36 -50.55
N PRO A 403 -30.51 -19.76 -51.64
CA PRO A 403 -31.67 -20.29 -52.36
C PRO A 403 -31.34 -21.67 -52.94
N VAL A 404 -32.11 -22.70 -52.54
CA VAL A 404 -32.06 -24.02 -53.17
C VAL A 404 -32.46 -23.84 -54.63
N LYS A 405 -31.50 -23.97 -55.55
CA LYS A 405 -31.79 -24.11 -56.98
C LYS A 405 -32.53 -25.43 -57.18
N ILE A 406 -33.86 -25.39 -57.16
CA ILE A 406 -34.65 -26.48 -57.74
C ILE A 406 -34.29 -26.51 -59.22
N ALA A 407 -33.58 -27.54 -59.67
CA ALA A 407 -33.38 -27.76 -61.09
C ALA A 407 -34.76 -27.91 -61.73
N ARG A 408 -35.19 -26.92 -62.52
CA ARG A 408 -36.37 -27.08 -63.38
C ARG A 408 -36.02 -28.17 -64.39
N ASN A 409 -36.46 -29.39 -64.14
CA ASN A 409 -36.54 -30.42 -65.17
C ASN A 409 -37.71 -30.07 -66.09
N SER A 410 -37.50 -29.08 -66.97
CA SER A 410 -38.44 -28.74 -68.04
C SER A 410 -38.08 -29.57 -69.26
N ASP A 411 -38.69 -30.76 -69.37
CA ASP A 411 -39.26 -31.33 -70.60
C ASP A 411 -39.72 -32.77 -70.36
N VAL A 412 -40.83 -32.92 -69.61
CA VAL A 412 -41.66 -34.13 -69.69
C VAL A 412 -42.85 -33.78 -70.57
N GLN A 413 -42.80 -34.20 -71.84
CA GLN A 413 -43.87 -34.04 -72.81
C GLN A 413 -45.14 -34.80 -72.37
N TRP A 414 -46.17 -34.08 -71.92
CA TRP A 414 -47.48 -34.65 -71.58
C TRP A 414 -48.62 -34.28 -72.54
N SER A 415 -48.34 -33.72 -73.73
CA SER A 415 -49.41 -33.18 -74.60
C SER A 415 -49.53 -33.78 -76.01
N ARG A 416 -49.04 -34.99 -76.28
CA ARG A 416 -49.27 -35.67 -77.59
C ARG A 416 -49.70 -37.13 -77.57
N SER A 417 -50.18 -37.66 -76.43
CA SER A 417 -50.53 -39.09 -76.29
C SER A 417 -51.98 -39.41 -75.91
N PHE A 418 -52.92 -38.46 -76.02
CA PHE A 418 -54.35 -38.79 -75.98
C PHE A 418 -55.10 -38.13 -77.12
N GLY A 419 -55.22 -38.86 -78.23
CA GLY A 419 -56.21 -38.59 -79.26
C GLY A 419 -57.59 -38.98 -78.76
N LEU A 420 -58.56 -38.09 -78.96
CA LEU A 420 -59.98 -38.42 -79.07
C LEU A 420 -60.52 -37.67 -80.29
N SER A 421 -60.98 -38.50 -81.24
CA SER A 421 -61.66 -38.33 -82.52
C SER A 421 -61.97 -36.94 -83.07
#